data_AF-A0AA87NQG4-F1
#
_entry.id   AF-A0AA87NQG4-F1
#
_cell.length_a   1.000
_cell.length_b   1.000
_cell.length_c   1.000
_cell.angle_alpha   90.00
_cell.angle_beta   90.00
_cell.angle_gamma   90.00
#
_symmetry.space_group_name_H-M   'P 1'
#
loop_
_entity.id
_entity.type
_entity.pdbx_description
1 polymer ?
#
loop_
_entity_poly.entity_id
_entity_poly.type
_entity_poly.pdbx_seq_one_letter_code
_entity_poly.pdbx_strand_id
1 'polypeptide(L)'
;YRVDTWTVTPAEALIADGQQGNTTAKVKVTANTTVNVTFKPIVYTKVAYADLNAYLAAQPETNGIYYIEVTGLTAPDVKGNSIGNSASPLGQILNSNRQKKVALKFGTMPYVTDMTNCFSGCTSLVQVSYIPNSVTDMWKCFKGCTKLEQVPNIPNSVTNMRWCFKGCTSLTSVPNIPDSVTDMTSCFNGCKSLTSVTLKCGYLDGKFNYAFYGCSRLSTGSIKVPADSLDDYKDNADKMGAKAKWFAKDE
;
A
#
# COMPACT_ATOMS: atom_id res chain seq x y z
N TYR A 1 12.93 5.03 -9.37
CA TYR A 1 13.12 4.93 -10.82
C TYR A 1 12.05 4.01 -11.41
N ARG A 2 11.75 4.11 -12.70
CA ARG A 2 10.90 3.16 -13.43
C ARG A 2 11.69 2.55 -14.58
N VAL A 3 11.36 1.31 -14.96
CA VAL A 3 11.93 0.68 -16.16
C VAL A 3 11.70 1.62 -17.35
N ASP A 4 12.77 1.92 -18.06
CA ASP A 4 12.71 2.72 -19.27
C ASP A 4 12.68 1.80 -20.48
N THR A 5 13.76 1.07 -20.69
CA THR A 5 13.87 0.02 -21.69
C THR A 5 14.50 -1.21 -21.07
N TRP A 6 14.32 -2.35 -21.73
CA TRP A 6 15.10 -3.54 -21.41
C TRP A 6 15.32 -4.34 -22.69
N THR A 7 16.38 -5.13 -22.70
CA THR A 7 16.71 -6.05 -23.79
C THR A 7 17.13 -7.39 -23.21
N VAL A 8 16.81 -8.47 -23.94
CA VAL A 8 17.26 -9.84 -23.63
C VAL A 8 18.11 -10.32 -24.78
N THR A 9 19.27 -10.90 -24.47
CA THR A 9 20.19 -11.45 -25.46
C THR A 9 20.59 -12.88 -25.06
N PRO A 10 20.41 -13.89 -25.94
CA PRO A 10 19.87 -13.78 -27.30
C PRO A 10 18.33 -13.57 -27.28
N ALA A 11 17.76 -12.96 -28.32
CA ALA A 11 16.36 -12.50 -28.31
C ALA A 11 15.34 -13.65 -28.16
N GLU A 12 15.70 -14.85 -28.59
CA GLU A 12 14.92 -16.08 -28.51
C GLU A 12 14.74 -16.57 -27.07
N ALA A 13 15.54 -16.05 -26.13
CA ALA A 13 15.35 -16.32 -24.71
C ALA A 13 14.08 -15.63 -24.17
N LEU A 14 13.53 -14.61 -24.85
CA LEU A 14 12.27 -13.99 -24.47
C LEU A 14 11.08 -14.84 -24.92
N ILE A 15 10.25 -15.28 -23.97
CA ILE A 15 9.16 -16.24 -24.26
C ILE A 15 7.75 -15.69 -24.01
N ALA A 16 7.57 -14.62 -23.22
CA ALA A 16 6.27 -13.95 -23.07
C ALA A 16 6.37 -12.56 -22.42
N ASP A 17 5.34 -11.76 -22.65
CA ASP A 17 4.98 -10.56 -21.87
C ASP A 17 6.00 -9.41 -21.91
N GLY A 18 6.92 -9.40 -22.88
CA GLY A 18 8.00 -8.43 -22.93
C GLY A 18 7.98 -7.46 -24.13
N GLN A 19 7.53 -6.23 -23.91
CA GLN A 19 7.83 -5.08 -24.78
C GLN A 19 8.57 -3.97 -24.02
N GLN A 20 9.13 -3.01 -24.77
CA GLN A 20 9.75 -1.81 -24.21
C GLN A 20 8.77 -1.09 -23.27
N GLY A 21 9.17 -0.88 -22.02
CA GLY A 21 8.35 -0.23 -21.00
C GLY A 21 7.49 -1.17 -20.13
N ASN A 22 7.44 -2.47 -20.41
CA ASN A 22 6.79 -3.44 -19.52
C ASN A 22 7.59 -3.60 -18.21
N THR A 23 6.88 -3.82 -17.10
CA THR A 23 7.49 -4.03 -15.77
C THR A 23 7.93 -5.47 -15.51
N THR A 24 7.51 -6.41 -16.36
CA THR A 24 7.85 -7.83 -16.28
C THR A 24 8.06 -8.39 -17.67
N ALA A 25 8.95 -9.38 -17.81
CA ALA A 25 9.10 -10.20 -19.00
C ALA A 25 9.44 -11.62 -18.55
N LYS A 26 8.99 -12.64 -19.30
CA LYS A 26 9.38 -14.04 -19.04
C LYS A 26 10.50 -14.44 -19.97
N VAL A 27 11.60 -14.89 -19.38
CA VAL A 27 12.80 -15.32 -20.09
C VAL A 27 13.05 -16.80 -19.82
N LYS A 28 13.29 -17.59 -20.87
CA LYS A 28 13.73 -18.97 -20.79
C LYS A 28 15.24 -19.04 -20.99
N VAL A 29 15.96 -19.38 -19.93
CA VAL A 29 17.42 -19.48 -19.96
C VAL A 29 17.83 -20.90 -20.38
N THR A 30 18.19 -21.07 -21.65
CA THR A 30 18.75 -22.35 -22.18
C THR A 30 20.22 -22.24 -22.56
N ALA A 31 20.79 -21.03 -22.48
CA ALA A 31 22.18 -20.69 -22.71
C ALA A 31 22.50 -19.40 -21.93
N ASN A 32 23.76 -18.94 -21.98
CA ASN A 32 24.15 -17.65 -21.41
C ASN A 32 23.22 -16.55 -21.93
N THR A 33 22.45 -15.96 -21.01
CA THR A 33 21.41 -14.99 -21.32
C THR A 33 21.69 -13.72 -20.54
N THR A 34 21.75 -12.59 -21.23
CA THR A 34 21.93 -11.27 -20.62
C THR A 34 20.62 -10.50 -20.67
N VAL A 35 20.20 -9.96 -19.52
CA VAL A 35 19.04 -9.06 -19.42
C VAL A 35 19.56 -7.68 -19.04
N ASN A 36 19.49 -6.73 -19.98
CA ASN A 36 19.84 -5.35 -19.71
C ASN A 36 18.57 -4.58 -19.38
N VAL A 37 18.56 -3.86 -18.26
CA VAL A 37 17.44 -2.99 -17.87
C VAL A 37 17.97 -1.59 -17.67
N THR A 38 17.37 -0.63 -18.37
CA THR A 38 17.63 0.79 -18.14
C THR A 38 16.50 1.38 -17.32
N PHE A 39 16.84 2.40 -16.54
CA PHE A 39 15.93 3.03 -15.60
C PHE A 39 15.88 4.53 -15.82
N LYS A 40 14.69 5.10 -15.79
CA LYS A 40 14.48 6.55 -15.79
C LYS A 40 13.98 7.04 -14.44
N PRO A 41 14.37 8.25 -14.01
CA PRO A 41 13.87 8.82 -12.77
C PRO A 41 12.35 9.00 -12.84
N ILE A 42 11.69 8.83 -11.69
CA ILE A 42 10.28 9.19 -11.56
C ILE A 42 10.25 10.70 -11.28
N VAL A 43 9.63 11.46 -12.18
CA VAL A 43 9.44 12.89 -12.01
C VAL A 43 8.00 13.12 -11.58
N TYR A 44 7.83 13.70 -10.38
CA TYR A 44 6.52 14.10 -9.88
C TYR A 44 6.17 15.48 -10.40
N THR A 45 4.96 15.62 -10.96
CA THR A 45 4.42 16.93 -11.33
C THR A 45 3.87 17.59 -10.07
N LYS A 46 4.39 18.77 -9.72
CA LYS A 46 3.89 19.54 -8.58
C LYS A 46 2.56 20.19 -8.93
N VAL A 47 1.56 19.98 -8.09
CA VAL A 47 0.20 20.52 -8.27
C VAL A 47 -0.28 21.06 -6.93
N ALA A 48 -0.71 22.33 -6.88
CA ALA A 48 -1.31 22.88 -5.68
C ALA A 48 -2.63 22.15 -5.36
N TYR A 49 -2.91 21.92 -4.09
CA TYR A 49 -4.11 21.22 -3.65
C TYR A 49 -5.40 21.85 -4.22
N ALA A 50 -5.46 23.18 -4.25
CA ALA A 50 -6.59 23.94 -4.82
C ALA A 50 -6.84 23.61 -6.30
N ASP A 51 -5.81 23.28 -7.07
CA ASP A 51 -5.89 23.01 -8.51
C ASP A 51 -5.97 21.51 -8.83
N LEU A 52 -5.78 20.63 -7.83
CA LEU A 52 -5.62 19.20 -8.05
C LEU A 52 -6.79 18.56 -8.79
N ASN A 53 -8.02 18.94 -8.46
CA ASN A 53 -9.20 18.39 -9.12
C ASN A 53 -9.28 18.82 -10.59
N ALA A 54 -9.04 20.10 -10.89
CA ALA A 54 -9.03 20.61 -12.25
C ALA A 54 -7.89 19.99 -13.06
N TYR A 55 -6.71 19.86 -12.47
CA TYR A 55 -5.56 19.19 -13.07
C TYR A 55 -5.90 17.75 -13.47
N LEU A 56 -6.44 16.95 -12.53
CA LEU A 56 -6.82 15.57 -12.80
C LEU A 56 -7.95 15.45 -13.82
N ALA A 57 -8.92 16.36 -13.82
CA ALA A 57 -10.00 16.38 -14.80
C ALA A 57 -9.48 16.62 -16.23
N ALA A 58 -8.45 17.47 -16.38
CA ALA A 58 -7.85 17.80 -17.67
C ALA A 58 -6.90 16.72 -18.22
N GLN A 59 -6.42 15.78 -17.39
CA GLN A 59 -5.54 14.71 -17.86
C GLN A 59 -6.31 13.68 -18.71
N PRO A 60 -5.70 13.12 -19.77
CA PRO A 60 -6.33 12.07 -20.56
C PRO A 60 -6.49 10.77 -19.75
N GLU A 61 -7.44 9.92 -20.12
CA GLU A 61 -7.55 8.58 -19.54
C GLU A 61 -6.58 7.64 -20.25
N THR A 62 -5.44 7.36 -19.62
CA THR A 62 -4.41 6.46 -20.16
C THR A 62 -4.16 5.30 -19.20
N ASN A 63 -3.51 4.25 -19.68
CA ASN A 63 -3.06 3.14 -18.82
C ASN A 63 -1.87 3.51 -17.92
N GLY A 64 -1.28 4.70 -18.12
CA GLY A 64 -0.13 5.20 -17.37
C GLY A 64 -0.47 5.64 -15.95
N ILE A 65 0.59 5.88 -15.16
CA ILE A 65 0.49 6.40 -13.78
C ILE A 65 0.81 7.89 -13.81
N TYR A 66 -0.08 8.69 -13.23
CA TYR A 66 0.14 10.10 -12.95
C TYR A 66 0.92 10.24 -11.62
N TYR A 67 2.17 10.68 -11.71
CA TYR A 67 3.01 10.96 -10.54
C TYR A 67 2.82 12.43 -10.14
N ILE A 68 2.14 12.64 -9.01
CA ILE A 68 1.70 13.98 -8.58
C ILE A 68 2.24 14.28 -7.19
N GLU A 69 2.96 15.39 -7.05
CA GLU A 69 3.32 15.97 -5.75
C GLU A 69 2.30 17.04 -5.39
N VAL A 70 1.46 16.78 -4.39
CA VAL A 70 0.40 17.72 -3.98
C VAL A 70 0.94 18.69 -2.94
N THR A 71 0.97 19.99 -3.27
CA THR A 71 1.48 21.05 -2.39
C THR A 71 0.33 21.83 -1.75
N GLY A 72 0.61 22.54 -0.64
CA GLY A 72 -0.39 23.40 0.02
C GLY A 72 -1.48 22.66 0.77
N LEU A 73 -1.27 21.37 1.10
CA LEU A 73 -2.17 20.60 1.94
C LEU A 73 -2.10 21.06 3.40
N THR A 74 -3.25 21.01 4.07
CA THR A 74 -3.41 21.23 5.49
C THR A 74 -3.81 19.93 6.21
N ALA A 75 -3.75 19.90 7.55
CA ALA A 75 -4.15 18.71 8.31
C ALA A 75 -5.61 18.27 8.06
N PRO A 76 -6.60 19.19 7.98
CA PRO A 76 -7.97 18.83 7.60
C PRO A 76 -8.10 18.13 6.24
N ASP A 77 -7.24 18.44 5.26
CA ASP A 77 -7.37 17.90 3.90
C ASP A 77 -7.06 16.40 3.82
N VAL A 78 -6.35 15.86 4.81
CA VAL A 78 -5.95 14.45 4.91
C VAL A 78 -6.72 13.68 5.98
N LYS A 79 -7.73 14.30 6.60
CA LYS A 79 -8.63 13.66 7.56
C LYS A 79 -10.04 13.55 6.99
N GLY A 80 -10.55 12.33 6.91
CA GLY A 80 -11.92 12.01 6.51
C GLY A 80 -12.91 12.01 7.67
N ASN A 81 -14.18 11.74 7.35
CA ASN A 81 -15.26 11.73 8.32
C ASN A 81 -15.63 10.29 8.74
N SER A 82 -15.42 10.01 10.02
CA SER A 82 -15.69 8.74 10.68
C SER A 82 -17.17 8.34 10.73
N ILE A 83 -18.08 9.31 10.82
CA ILE A 83 -19.53 9.11 10.98
C ILE A 83 -20.16 8.77 9.63
N GLY A 84 -19.69 9.42 8.55
CA GLY A 84 -20.19 9.22 7.18
C GLY A 84 -19.42 8.16 6.36
N ASN A 85 -18.34 7.58 6.90
CA ASN A 85 -17.37 6.78 6.13
C ASN A 85 -16.83 7.52 4.88
N SER A 86 -16.75 8.84 4.94
CA SER A 86 -16.33 9.66 3.80
C SER A 86 -14.80 9.80 3.81
N ALA A 87 -14.20 9.70 2.63
CA ALA A 87 -12.78 10.01 2.46
C ALA A 87 -12.47 11.46 2.85
N SER A 88 -11.20 11.77 3.11
CA SER A 88 -10.79 13.18 3.34
C SER A 88 -11.04 14.04 2.10
N PRO A 89 -11.01 15.38 2.21
CA PRO A 89 -11.10 16.27 1.05
C PRO A 89 -10.12 15.88 -0.08
N LEU A 90 -8.88 15.51 0.24
CA LEU A 90 -7.93 14.96 -0.72
C LEU A 90 -8.41 13.62 -1.34
N GLY A 91 -8.83 12.67 -0.51
CA GLY A 91 -9.34 11.38 -0.99
C GLY A 91 -10.59 11.50 -1.85
N GLN A 92 -11.46 12.49 -1.59
CA GLN A 92 -12.64 12.78 -2.40
C GLN A 92 -12.25 13.21 -3.82
N ILE A 93 -11.23 14.05 -3.99
CA ILE A 93 -10.73 14.44 -5.31
C ILE A 93 -10.23 13.20 -6.09
N LEU A 94 -9.49 12.32 -5.44
CA LEU A 94 -9.02 11.07 -6.07
C LEU A 94 -10.18 10.12 -6.40
N ASN A 95 -11.19 10.05 -5.54
CA ASN A 95 -12.42 9.28 -5.73
C ASN A 95 -13.31 9.81 -6.84
N SER A 96 -13.23 11.09 -7.20
CA SER A 96 -13.92 11.65 -8.37
C SER A 96 -13.18 11.35 -9.68
N ASN A 97 -11.91 10.90 -9.60
CA ASN A 97 -11.03 10.65 -10.75
C ASN A 97 -10.59 9.17 -10.85
N ARG A 98 -11.48 8.21 -10.55
CA ARG A 98 -11.15 6.77 -10.35
C ARG A 98 -10.51 6.06 -11.54
N GLN A 99 -10.73 6.56 -12.75
CA GLN A 99 -10.16 5.96 -13.98
C GLN A 99 -8.66 6.21 -14.11
N LYS A 100 -8.13 7.26 -13.46
CA LYS A 100 -6.74 7.68 -13.57
C LYS A 100 -5.92 7.02 -12.47
N LYS A 101 -4.84 6.33 -12.81
CA LYS A 101 -3.91 5.79 -11.80
C LYS A 101 -3.04 6.91 -11.26
N VAL A 102 -2.97 7.07 -9.94
CA VAL A 102 -2.23 8.14 -9.28
C VAL A 102 -1.21 7.56 -8.30
N ALA A 103 0.05 7.95 -8.48
CA ALA A 103 1.08 7.82 -7.46
C ALA A 103 1.22 9.19 -6.79
N LEU A 104 0.85 9.26 -5.51
CA LEU A 104 0.76 10.51 -4.78
C LEU A 104 2.00 10.71 -3.91
N LYS A 105 2.60 11.89 -4.02
CA LYS A 105 3.60 12.39 -3.09
C LYS A 105 3.02 13.59 -2.36
N PHE A 106 3.18 13.63 -1.05
CA PHE A 106 2.89 14.84 -0.30
C PHE A 106 4.03 15.83 -0.53
N GLY A 107 3.69 17.10 -0.78
CA GLY A 107 4.62 18.20 -0.61
C GLY A 107 4.91 18.43 0.89
N THR A 108 5.35 19.63 1.25
CA THR A 108 5.46 20.00 2.67
C THR A 108 4.08 19.87 3.35
N MET A 109 4.00 18.99 4.35
CA MET A 109 2.80 18.81 5.17
C MET A 109 2.99 19.55 6.50
N PRO A 110 1.92 20.14 7.07
CA PRO A 110 1.94 20.57 8.46
C PRO A 110 2.07 19.36 9.40
N TYR A 111 2.15 19.63 10.70
CA TYR A 111 2.05 18.58 11.71
C TYR A 111 0.68 17.88 11.63
N VAL A 112 0.68 16.59 11.27
CA VAL A 112 -0.53 15.76 11.12
C VAL A 112 -0.41 14.55 12.02
N THR A 113 -1.37 14.36 12.92
CA THR A 113 -1.46 13.19 13.80
C THR A 113 -2.53 12.20 13.37
N ASP A 114 -3.52 12.63 12.59
CA ASP A 114 -4.70 11.85 12.26
C ASP A 114 -4.95 11.83 10.75
N MET A 115 -4.85 10.64 10.17
CA MET A 115 -5.13 10.36 8.75
C MET A 115 -6.35 9.43 8.59
N THR A 116 -7.28 9.47 9.54
CA THR A 116 -8.52 8.70 9.50
C THR A 116 -9.22 8.84 8.16
N ASN A 117 -9.56 7.72 7.50
CA ASN A 117 -10.21 7.67 6.18
C ASN A 117 -9.53 8.48 5.05
N CYS A 118 -8.26 8.90 5.17
CA CYS A 118 -7.62 9.80 4.20
C CYS A 118 -7.87 9.41 2.74
N PHE A 119 -7.63 8.14 2.40
CA PHE A 119 -7.77 7.57 1.07
C PHE A 119 -8.88 6.52 0.99
N SER A 120 -9.89 6.57 1.86
CA SER A 120 -10.93 5.53 1.83
C SER A 120 -11.64 5.50 0.46
N GLY A 121 -11.68 4.32 -0.15
CA GLY A 121 -12.29 4.06 -1.46
C GLY A 121 -11.49 4.53 -2.67
N CYS A 122 -10.27 5.06 -2.49
CA CYS A 122 -9.44 5.61 -3.57
C CYS A 122 -8.92 4.53 -4.52
N THR A 123 -9.76 4.10 -5.46
CA THR A 123 -9.41 3.07 -6.47
C THR A 123 -8.52 3.60 -7.59
N SER A 124 -8.24 4.90 -7.63
CA SER A 124 -7.22 5.54 -8.48
C SER A 124 -5.81 5.43 -7.88
N LEU A 125 -5.68 5.30 -6.56
CA LEU A 125 -4.40 5.37 -5.87
C LEU A 125 -3.61 4.06 -6.04
N VAL A 126 -2.41 4.16 -6.60
CA VAL A 126 -1.49 3.01 -6.80
C VAL A 126 -0.32 3.02 -5.83
N GLN A 127 0.07 4.20 -5.34
CA GLN A 127 1.21 4.40 -4.46
C GLN A 127 1.05 5.70 -3.66
N VAL A 128 1.57 5.70 -2.43
CA VAL A 128 1.86 6.91 -1.64
C VAL A 128 3.35 6.93 -1.30
N SER A 129 4.01 8.09 -1.38
CA SER A 129 5.47 8.17 -1.20
C SER A 129 5.94 7.98 0.25
N TYR A 130 5.23 8.55 1.23
CA TYR A 130 5.54 8.46 2.66
C TYR A 130 4.29 8.78 3.49
N ILE A 131 4.28 8.34 4.76
CA ILE A 131 3.33 8.79 5.78
C ILE A 131 4.08 9.78 6.69
N PRO A 132 3.53 10.96 7.06
CA PRO A 132 4.21 11.88 7.97
C PRO A 132 4.57 11.23 9.31
N ASN A 133 5.79 11.46 9.80
CA ASN A 133 6.32 10.83 11.02
C ASN A 133 5.57 11.21 12.31
N SER A 134 4.69 12.20 12.28
CA SER A 134 3.84 12.60 13.41
C SER A 134 2.52 11.84 13.48
N VAL A 135 2.17 11.04 12.46
CA VAL A 135 0.87 10.37 12.38
C VAL A 135 0.78 9.28 13.44
N THR A 136 -0.28 9.32 14.24
CA THR A 136 -0.58 8.33 15.27
C THR A 136 -1.80 7.48 14.90
N ASP A 137 -2.76 8.04 14.14
CA ASP A 137 -4.00 7.37 13.74
C ASP A 137 -4.12 7.22 12.22
N MET A 138 -4.26 5.97 11.75
CA MET A 138 -4.47 5.59 10.36
C MET A 138 -5.78 4.79 10.17
N TRP A 139 -6.78 4.98 11.03
CA TRP A 139 -8.05 4.27 10.97
C TRP A 139 -8.71 4.39 9.59
N LYS A 140 -8.93 3.27 8.89
CA LYS A 140 -9.46 3.19 7.53
C LYS A 140 -8.69 4.00 6.46
N CYS A 141 -7.45 4.42 6.74
CA CYS A 141 -6.71 5.37 5.89
C CYS A 141 -6.68 4.93 4.41
N PHE A 142 -6.45 3.65 4.12
CA PHE A 142 -6.42 3.08 2.77
C PHE A 142 -7.56 2.10 2.47
N LYS A 143 -8.62 2.07 3.29
CA LYS A 143 -9.72 1.10 3.14
C LYS A 143 -10.28 1.16 1.72
N GLY A 144 -10.21 0.06 0.97
CA GLY A 144 -10.77 -0.08 -0.38
C GLY A 144 -9.93 0.55 -1.49
N CYS A 145 -8.66 0.87 -1.25
CA CYS A 145 -7.73 1.26 -2.31
C CYS A 145 -7.33 0.03 -3.15
N THR A 146 -8.22 -0.40 -4.04
CA THR A 146 -8.09 -1.70 -4.73
C THR A 146 -6.90 -1.79 -5.67
N LYS A 147 -6.37 -0.66 -6.16
CA LYS A 147 -5.18 -0.59 -7.02
C LYS A 147 -3.87 -0.27 -6.27
N LEU A 148 -3.92 -0.10 -4.94
CA LEU A 148 -2.73 0.18 -4.14
C LEU A 148 -1.84 -1.06 -4.10
N GLU A 149 -0.67 -0.96 -4.73
CA GLU A 149 0.28 -2.08 -4.85
C GLU A 149 1.38 -2.00 -3.78
N GLN A 150 1.76 -0.78 -3.41
CA GLN A 150 2.86 -0.51 -2.49
C GLN A 150 2.45 0.59 -1.51
N VAL A 151 2.80 0.37 -0.24
CA VAL A 151 2.57 1.32 0.86
C VAL A 151 3.94 1.70 1.42
N PRO A 152 4.18 2.99 1.73
CA PRO A 152 5.44 3.40 2.31
C PRO A 152 5.56 2.97 3.78
N ASN A 153 6.77 3.09 4.35
CA ASN A 153 7.02 2.74 5.74
C ASN A 153 5.99 3.38 6.68
N ILE A 154 5.49 2.56 7.61
CA ILE A 154 4.58 3.01 8.67
C ILE A 154 5.45 3.60 9.80
N PRO A 155 5.26 4.88 10.17
CA PRO A 155 6.06 5.50 11.22
C PRO A 155 5.87 4.86 12.58
N ASN A 156 6.91 4.84 13.42
CA ASN A 156 6.86 4.33 14.79
C ASN A 156 5.90 5.12 15.70
N SER A 157 5.39 6.28 15.29
CA SER A 157 4.36 7.00 16.02
C SER A 157 2.96 6.39 15.86
N VAL A 158 2.73 5.54 14.85
CA VAL A 158 1.41 4.99 14.54
C VAL A 158 0.99 3.96 15.59
N THR A 159 -0.15 4.19 16.23
CA THR A 159 -0.71 3.28 17.24
C THR A 159 -2.00 2.59 16.77
N ASN A 160 -2.75 3.22 15.85
CA ASN A 160 -4.04 2.72 15.37
C ASN A 160 -4.02 2.50 13.85
N MET A 161 -4.21 1.24 13.43
CA MET A 161 -4.31 0.82 12.03
C MET A 161 -5.61 0.05 11.74
N ARG A 162 -6.64 0.22 12.57
CA ARG A 162 -7.92 -0.47 12.38
C ARG A 162 -8.47 -0.24 10.97
N TRP A 163 -8.80 -1.32 10.26
CA TRP A 163 -9.29 -1.31 8.88
C TRP A 163 -8.41 -0.56 7.87
N CYS A 164 -7.15 -0.26 8.19
CA CYS A 164 -6.31 0.64 7.39
C CYS A 164 -6.20 0.18 5.93
N PHE A 165 -5.97 -1.11 5.67
CA PHE A 165 -5.85 -1.68 4.32
C PHE A 165 -7.02 -2.61 3.95
N LYS A 166 -8.16 -2.51 4.64
CA LYS A 166 -9.30 -3.40 4.37
C LYS A 166 -9.73 -3.29 2.91
N GLY A 167 -9.68 -4.38 2.17
CA GLY A 167 -10.07 -4.46 0.76
C GLY A 167 -9.02 -3.94 -0.23
N CYS A 168 -7.77 -3.74 0.18
CA CYS A 168 -6.67 -3.44 -0.74
C CYS A 168 -6.26 -4.70 -1.53
N THR A 169 -7.01 -5.03 -2.58
CA THR A 169 -6.91 -6.31 -3.29
C THR A 169 -5.62 -6.50 -4.09
N SER A 170 -4.96 -5.42 -4.51
CA SER A 170 -3.68 -5.47 -5.25
C SER A 170 -2.44 -5.37 -4.37
N LEU A 171 -2.60 -5.17 -3.05
CA LEU A 171 -1.49 -5.04 -2.12
C LEU A 171 -0.77 -6.39 -1.97
N THR A 172 0.47 -6.47 -2.44
CA THR A 172 1.27 -7.72 -2.43
C THR A 172 2.15 -7.84 -1.21
N SER A 173 2.66 -6.72 -0.71
CA SER A 173 3.52 -6.62 0.45
C SER A 173 3.21 -5.36 1.24
N VAL A 174 3.45 -5.39 2.54
CA VAL A 174 3.49 -4.20 3.38
C VAL A 174 4.83 -4.09 4.09
N PRO A 175 5.32 -2.87 4.34
CA PRO A 175 6.46 -2.68 5.23
C PRO A 175 6.20 -3.25 6.62
N ASN A 176 7.26 -3.32 7.42
CA ASN A 176 7.16 -3.72 8.82
C ASN A 176 6.12 -2.86 9.55
N ILE A 177 5.18 -3.53 10.20
CA ILE A 177 4.23 -2.87 11.09
C ILE A 177 4.95 -2.64 12.43
N PRO A 178 5.07 -1.39 12.92
CA PRO A 178 5.94 -1.06 14.04
C PRO A 178 5.39 -1.62 15.36
N ASP A 179 6.29 -1.70 16.35
CA ASP A 179 6.00 -2.21 17.70
C ASP A 179 4.96 -1.39 18.47
N SER A 180 4.86 -0.09 18.16
CA SER A 180 3.89 0.84 18.74
C SER A 180 2.44 0.60 18.32
N VAL A 181 2.17 -0.23 17.31
CA VAL A 181 0.80 -0.49 16.84
C VAL A 181 0.07 -1.35 17.87
N THR A 182 -1.09 -0.84 18.33
CA THR A 182 -1.91 -1.49 19.35
C THR A 182 -3.29 -1.92 18.84
N ASP A 183 -3.73 -1.46 17.66
CA ASP A 183 -4.99 -1.88 17.03
C ASP A 183 -4.82 -2.13 15.53
N MET A 184 -5.04 -3.38 15.13
CA MET A 184 -5.02 -3.86 13.75
C MET A 184 -6.33 -4.53 13.34
N THR A 185 -7.43 -4.22 14.03
CA THR A 185 -8.73 -4.86 13.79
C THR A 185 -9.11 -4.77 12.31
N SER A 186 -9.22 -5.93 11.66
CA SER A 186 -9.45 -6.12 10.22
C SER A 186 -8.58 -5.26 9.30
N CYS A 187 -7.34 -4.97 9.72
CA CYS A 187 -6.40 -4.11 8.99
C CYS A 187 -6.16 -4.59 7.55
N PHE A 188 -5.92 -5.89 7.34
CA PHE A 188 -5.70 -6.49 6.02
C PHE A 188 -6.88 -7.31 5.51
N ASN A 189 -8.06 -7.17 6.10
CA ASN A 189 -9.24 -7.93 5.70
C ASN A 189 -9.51 -7.78 4.19
N GLY A 190 -9.52 -8.89 3.46
CA GLY A 190 -9.73 -8.93 2.01
C GLY A 190 -8.52 -8.50 1.16
N CYS A 191 -7.30 -8.42 1.73
CA CYS A 191 -6.07 -8.21 0.96
C CYS A 191 -5.68 -9.51 0.22
N LYS A 192 -6.40 -9.82 -0.86
CA LYS A 192 -6.30 -11.09 -1.58
C LYS A 192 -4.91 -11.37 -2.20
N SER A 193 -4.15 -10.31 -2.50
CA SER A 193 -2.83 -10.41 -3.13
C SER A 193 -1.67 -10.48 -2.14
N LEU A 194 -1.91 -10.27 -0.84
CA LEU A 194 -0.87 -10.13 0.18
C LEU A 194 -0.16 -11.47 0.41
N THR A 195 1.14 -11.51 0.19
CA THR A 195 1.96 -12.74 0.27
C THR A 195 2.79 -12.85 1.55
N SER A 196 3.11 -11.72 2.18
CA SER A 196 3.87 -11.69 3.43
C SER A 196 3.59 -10.43 4.24
N VAL A 197 3.75 -10.54 5.56
CA VAL A 197 3.63 -9.43 6.51
C VAL A 197 4.63 -9.64 7.64
N THR A 198 5.32 -8.59 8.06
CA THR A 198 6.13 -8.58 9.28
C THR A 198 5.50 -7.64 10.29
N LEU A 199 5.11 -8.18 11.44
CA LEU A 199 4.60 -7.44 12.58
C LEU A 199 5.73 -7.34 13.60
N LYS A 200 6.02 -6.13 14.08
CA LYS A 200 6.92 -5.89 15.22
C LYS A 200 6.15 -5.70 16.52
N CYS A 201 4.83 -5.48 16.45
CA CYS A 201 3.95 -5.36 17.61
C CYS A 201 3.62 -6.71 18.24
N GLY A 202 3.46 -6.72 19.56
CA GLY A 202 2.93 -7.88 20.29
C GLY A 202 1.45 -8.12 20.00
N TYR A 203 1.00 -9.36 20.20
CA TYR A 203 -0.43 -9.68 20.08
C TYR A 203 -1.20 -9.04 21.25
N LEU A 204 -2.33 -8.39 20.94
CA LEU A 204 -3.24 -7.85 21.93
C LEU A 204 -4.65 -8.39 21.68
N ASP A 205 -5.22 -9.04 22.70
CA ASP A 205 -6.51 -9.70 22.54
C ASP A 205 -7.63 -8.72 22.15
N GLY A 206 -8.45 -9.12 21.19
CA GLY A 206 -9.51 -8.28 20.62
C GLY A 206 -9.05 -7.15 19.70
N LYS A 207 -7.76 -6.81 19.67
CA LYS A 207 -7.20 -5.72 18.85
C LYS A 207 -6.73 -6.14 17.46
N PHE A 208 -6.74 -7.44 17.18
CA PHE A 208 -6.31 -8.02 15.91
C PHE A 208 -7.45 -8.78 15.21
N ASN A 209 -8.69 -8.65 15.70
CA ASN A 209 -9.83 -9.40 15.19
C ASN A 209 -10.01 -9.21 13.68
N TYR A 210 -10.09 -10.32 12.94
CA TYR A 210 -10.21 -10.39 11.50
C TYR A 210 -9.07 -9.72 10.70
N ALA A 211 -7.91 -9.46 11.32
CA ALA A 211 -6.79 -8.76 10.70
C ALA A 211 -6.42 -9.33 9.31
N PHE A 212 -6.47 -10.64 9.14
CA PHE A 212 -6.08 -11.36 7.92
C PHE A 212 -7.23 -12.11 7.23
N TYR A 213 -8.48 -11.86 7.65
CA TYR A 213 -9.63 -12.54 7.07
C TYR A 213 -9.71 -12.30 5.56
N GLY A 214 -9.77 -13.38 4.76
CA GLY A 214 -9.83 -13.30 3.31
C GLY A 214 -8.48 -13.01 2.60
N CYS A 215 -7.36 -13.04 3.32
CA CYS A 215 -6.02 -13.00 2.73
C CYS A 215 -5.66 -14.35 2.10
N SER A 216 -6.13 -14.60 0.87
CA SER A 216 -6.04 -15.89 0.19
C SER A 216 -4.62 -16.34 -0.22
N ARG A 217 -3.65 -15.43 -0.22
CA ARG A 217 -2.26 -15.70 -0.61
C ARG A 217 -1.28 -15.90 0.54
N LEU A 218 -1.71 -15.68 1.78
CA LEU A 218 -0.89 -16.00 2.95
C LEU A 218 -0.81 -17.52 3.13
N SER A 219 0.39 -17.98 3.44
CA SER A 219 0.72 -19.40 3.56
C SER A 219 1.62 -19.65 4.78
N THR A 220 2.14 -20.86 4.91
CA THR A 220 2.97 -21.23 6.07
C THR A 220 4.16 -20.29 6.22
N GLY A 221 4.33 -19.69 7.40
CA GLY A 221 5.42 -18.77 7.72
C GLY A 221 5.39 -17.42 6.99
N SER A 222 4.29 -17.07 6.31
CA SER A 222 4.14 -15.78 5.61
C SER A 222 3.97 -14.57 6.55
N ILE A 223 3.58 -14.80 7.81
CA ILE A 223 3.45 -13.75 8.82
C ILE A 223 4.60 -13.89 9.82
N LYS A 224 5.48 -12.90 9.86
CA LYS A 224 6.59 -12.81 10.81
C LYS A 224 6.18 -11.97 12.02
N VAL A 225 6.44 -12.47 13.22
CA VAL A 225 6.06 -11.83 14.49
C VAL A 225 7.21 -11.91 15.50
N PRO A 226 7.22 -11.07 16.55
CA PRO A 226 8.23 -11.15 17.61
C PRO A 226 8.25 -12.53 18.26
N ALA A 227 9.45 -13.04 18.56
CA ALA A 227 9.63 -14.41 19.06
C ALA A 227 8.90 -14.65 20.39
N ASP A 228 8.87 -13.64 21.26
CA ASP A 228 8.18 -13.63 22.56
C ASP A 228 6.65 -13.58 22.45
N SER A 229 6.11 -13.19 21.30
CA SER A 229 4.66 -13.14 21.03
C SER A 229 4.17 -14.27 20.11
N LEU A 230 5.06 -15.14 19.62
CA LEU A 230 4.72 -16.12 18.58
C LEU A 230 3.59 -17.06 18.98
N ASP A 231 3.59 -17.53 20.23
CA ASP A 231 2.58 -18.46 20.72
C ASP A 231 1.23 -17.76 20.87
N ASP A 232 1.18 -16.52 21.38
CA ASP A 232 -0.04 -15.72 21.44
C ASP A 232 -0.67 -15.51 20.06
N TYR A 233 0.14 -15.22 19.04
CA TYR A 233 -0.34 -15.09 17.66
C TYR A 233 -0.89 -16.42 17.11
N LYS A 234 -0.26 -17.55 17.42
CA LYS A 234 -0.70 -18.87 16.97
C LYS A 234 -2.00 -19.31 17.66
N ASP A 235 -2.07 -19.15 18.96
CA ASP A 235 -3.21 -19.55 19.79
C ASP A 235 -4.47 -18.74 19.45
N ASN A 236 -4.29 -17.52 18.96
CA ASN A 236 -5.39 -16.64 18.57
C ASN A 236 -5.56 -16.48 17.05
N ALA A 237 -4.92 -17.33 16.24
CA ALA A 237 -4.93 -17.23 14.78
C ALA A 237 -6.35 -17.17 14.18
N ASP A 238 -7.28 -17.95 14.71
CA ASP A 238 -8.66 -18.00 14.21
C ASP A 238 -9.40 -16.68 14.43
N LYS A 239 -9.18 -15.98 15.55
CA LYS A 239 -9.75 -14.64 15.82
C LYS A 239 -9.29 -13.62 14.77
N MET A 240 -8.07 -13.78 14.27
CA MET A 240 -7.50 -12.92 13.22
C MET A 240 -7.96 -13.31 11.82
N GLY A 241 -8.71 -14.41 11.65
CA GLY A 241 -9.03 -14.98 10.34
C GLY A 241 -7.80 -15.55 9.63
N ALA A 242 -6.81 -16.01 10.41
CA ALA A 242 -5.56 -16.60 9.97
C ALA A 242 -5.50 -18.10 10.29
N LYS A 243 -4.38 -18.75 10.02
CA LYS A 243 -4.08 -20.13 10.46
C LYS A 243 -2.81 -20.10 11.31
N ALA A 244 -2.74 -20.88 12.39
CA ALA A 244 -1.56 -20.90 13.27
C ALA A 244 -0.25 -21.14 12.50
N LYS A 245 -0.26 -22.01 11.48
CA LYS A 245 0.92 -22.26 10.63
C LYS A 245 1.40 -21.07 9.80
N TRP A 246 0.58 -20.03 9.62
CA TRP A 246 1.00 -18.82 8.90
C TRP A 246 2.03 -18.01 9.67
N PHE A 247 2.08 -18.16 11.00
CA PHE A 247 2.97 -17.42 11.87
C PHE A 247 4.31 -18.11 12.05
N ALA A 248 5.39 -17.34 11.92
CA ALA A 248 6.76 -17.74 12.20
C ALA A 248 7.50 -16.62 12.94
N LYS A 249 8.55 -16.98 13.68
CA LYS A 249 9.43 -15.97 14.29
C LYS A 249 10.04 -15.08 13.20
N ASP A 250 10.09 -13.78 13.50
CA ASP A 250 10.95 -12.84 12.81
C ASP A 250 12.41 -13.11 13.23
N GLU A 251 13.32 -13.15 12.26
CA GLU A 251 14.74 -13.49 12.50
C GLU A 251 15.55 -12.28 13.00
#